data_AF-A0A9Q8CC16-F1
#
_entry.id   AF-A0A9Q8CC16-F1
#
_cell.length_a   1.000
_cell.length_b   1.000
_cell.length_c   1.000
_cell.angle_alpha   90.00
_cell.angle_beta   90.00
_cell.angle_gamma   90.00
#
_symmetry.space_group_name_H-M   'P 1'
#
loop_
_entity.id
_entity.type
_entity.pdbx_description
1 polymer ?
#
loop_
_entity_poly.entity_id
_entity_poly.type
_entity_poly.pdbx_seq_one_letter_code
_entity_poly.pdbx_strand_id
1 'polypeptide(L)'
;MKTIKDIISLKSQPHNIFPDQYSALFLSLENYFISKSDRESAIRSIVNDYDYKARLFIYYQLDVMIEHEKSELFEILSLTMDDTFLAQEYYNEIETNVDQQVIDNIRDQHNS
;
A
#
# COMPACT_ATOMS: atom_id res chain seq x y z
N MET A 1 -3.93 12.32 -10.92
CA MET A 1 -3.59 11.78 -9.60
C MET A 1 -4.58 10.67 -9.30
N LYS A 2 -4.08 9.46 -9.01
CA LYS A 2 -4.87 8.26 -8.72
C LYS A 2 -5.25 8.22 -7.24
N THR A 3 -6.48 7.85 -6.94
CA THR A 3 -7.09 7.80 -5.61
C THR A 3 -7.16 6.38 -5.06
N ILE A 4 -7.57 6.24 -3.79
CA ILE A 4 -7.89 4.92 -3.21
C ILE A 4 -8.94 4.18 -4.05
N LYS A 5 -9.97 4.89 -4.54
CA LYS A 5 -11.01 4.27 -5.38
C LYS A 5 -10.45 3.78 -6.70
N ASP A 6 -9.49 4.48 -7.28
CA ASP A 6 -8.79 4.02 -8.48
C ASP A 6 -8.04 2.71 -8.16
N ILE A 7 -7.33 2.64 -7.03
CA ILE A 7 -6.66 1.42 -6.58
C ILE A 7 -7.65 0.26 -6.35
N ILE A 8 -8.76 0.49 -5.67
CA ILE A 8 -9.79 -0.55 -5.41
C ILE A 8 -10.46 -0.97 -6.72
N SER A 9 -10.76 -0.04 -7.61
CA SER A 9 -11.39 -0.36 -8.89
C SER A 9 -10.47 -1.24 -9.75
N LEU A 10 -9.15 -1.06 -9.66
CA LEU A 10 -8.17 -1.94 -10.28
C LEU A 10 -8.29 -3.37 -9.73
N LYS A 11 -8.71 -3.57 -8.47
CA LYS A 11 -8.97 -4.89 -7.87
C LYS A 11 -10.22 -5.61 -8.43
N SER A 12 -11.11 -4.87 -9.09
CA SER A 12 -12.41 -5.38 -9.55
C SER A 12 -12.46 -5.71 -11.04
N GLN A 13 -11.40 -5.40 -11.79
CA GLN A 13 -11.38 -5.65 -13.24
C GLN A 13 -11.19 -7.14 -13.57
N PRO A 14 -11.80 -7.66 -14.65
CA PRO A 14 -11.55 -9.02 -15.09
C PRO A 14 -10.07 -9.21 -15.47
N HIS A 15 -9.53 -10.39 -15.17
CA HIS A 15 -8.10 -10.79 -15.16
C HIS A 15 -7.22 -10.44 -16.39
N ASN A 16 -7.77 -9.88 -17.48
CA ASN A 16 -7.01 -9.56 -18.69
C ASN A 16 -6.42 -8.14 -18.76
N ILE A 17 -6.70 -7.23 -17.82
CA ILE A 17 -6.09 -5.87 -17.75
C ILE A 17 -5.52 -5.57 -16.35
N PHE A 18 -5.70 -6.51 -15.44
CA PHE A 18 -5.28 -6.40 -14.06
C PHE A 18 -3.76 -6.34 -13.80
N PRO A 19 -2.86 -6.94 -14.61
CA PRO A 19 -1.52 -7.18 -14.09
C PRO A 19 -0.49 -6.07 -14.34
N ASP A 20 -0.68 -5.10 -15.26
CA ASP A 20 0.52 -4.39 -15.70
C ASP A 20 0.98 -3.27 -14.79
N GLN A 21 0.09 -2.41 -14.27
CA GLN A 21 0.53 -1.28 -13.44
C GLN A 21 0.56 -1.60 -11.95
N TYR A 22 -0.44 -2.33 -11.47
CA TYR A 22 -0.53 -2.71 -10.08
C TYR A 22 0.43 -3.85 -9.77
N SER A 23 0.48 -4.92 -10.60
CA SER A 23 1.51 -5.93 -10.42
C SER A 23 2.89 -5.41 -10.78
N ALA A 24 3.09 -4.44 -11.69
CA ALA A 24 4.42 -3.81 -11.80
C ALA A 24 4.80 -3.01 -10.55
N LEU A 25 3.89 -2.31 -9.88
CA LEU A 25 4.20 -1.64 -8.62
C LEU A 25 4.57 -2.67 -7.53
N PHE A 26 3.76 -3.71 -7.36
CA PHE A 26 4.02 -4.78 -6.38
C PHE A 26 5.29 -5.55 -6.71
N LEU A 27 5.44 -5.98 -7.97
CA LEU A 27 6.63 -6.67 -8.45
C LEU A 27 7.85 -5.77 -8.33
N SER A 28 7.75 -4.45 -8.57
CA SER A 28 8.87 -3.51 -8.40
C SER A 28 9.24 -3.33 -6.93
N LEU A 29 8.24 -3.23 -6.04
CA LEU A 29 8.45 -3.16 -4.59
C LEU A 29 9.07 -4.45 -4.06
N GLU A 30 8.48 -5.61 -4.36
CA GLU A 30 9.04 -6.93 -4.05
C GLU A 30 10.47 -7.06 -4.57
N ASN A 31 10.70 -6.66 -5.82
CA ASN A 31 12.01 -6.64 -6.43
C ASN A 31 13.01 -5.65 -5.80
N TYR A 32 12.53 -4.54 -5.25
CA TYR A 32 13.36 -3.57 -4.54
C TYR A 32 13.82 -4.15 -3.20
N PHE A 33 12.90 -4.74 -2.46
CA PHE A 33 13.17 -5.41 -1.19
C PHE A 33 14.03 -6.67 -1.37
N ILE A 34 13.91 -7.37 -2.50
CA ILE A 34 14.76 -8.51 -2.87
C ILE A 34 16.12 -8.07 -3.46
N SER A 35 16.23 -6.90 -4.11
CA SER A 35 17.41 -6.51 -4.91
C SER A 35 17.64 -5.00 -5.01
N LYS A 36 18.76 -4.51 -4.46
CA LYS A 36 19.18 -3.09 -4.38
C LYS A 36 19.82 -2.50 -5.67
N SER A 37 19.15 -2.56 -6.83
CA SER A 37 19.62 -1.83 -8.03
C SER A 37 18.50 -1.06 -8.72
N ASP A 38 18.66 0.27 -8.91
CA ASP A 38 17.84 1.26 -9.66
C ASP A 38 16.31 1.28 -9.50
N ARG A 39 15.73 0.36 -8.72
CA ARG A 39 14.28 0.15 -8.60
C ARG A 39 13.58 1.21 -7.76
N GLU A 40 14.28 1.85 -6.84
CA GLU A 40 13.69 2.90 -5.99
C GLU A 40 13.18 4.08 -6.81
N SER A 41 13.96 4.57 -7.77
CA SER A 41 13.58 5.70 -8.61
C SER A 41 12.36 5.38 -9.47
N ALA A 42 12.28 4.15 -10.00
CA ALA A 42 11.12 3.68 -10.75
C ALA A 42 9.86 3.61 -9.88
N ILE A 43 9.97 3.07 -8.66
CA ILE A 43 8.86 3.02 -7.70
C ILE A 43 8.41 4.43 -7.33
N ARG A 44 9.35 5.32 -6.98
CA ARG A 44 9.07 6.73 -6.65
C ARG A 44 8.34 7.44 -7.79
N SER A 45 8.73 7.19 -9.03
CA SER A 45 8.03 7.74 -10.21
C SER A 45 6.61 7.22 -10.33
N ILE A 46 6.37 5.93 -10.07
CA ILE A 46 5.03 5.33 -10.12
C ILE A 46 4.16 5.90 -9.00
N VAL A 47 4.66 5.94 -7.76
CA VAL A 47 3.87 6.34 -6.58
C VAL A 47 3.58 7.84 -6.55
N ASN A 48 4.38 8.68 -7.22
CA ASN A 48 4.12 10.11 -7.38
C ASN A 48 2.79 10.42 -8.09
N ASP A 49 2.30 9.50 -8.93
CA ASP A 49 1.00 9.66 -9.59
C ASP A 49 -0.20 9.40 -8.67
N TYR A 50 0.04 8.86 -7.47
CA TYR A 50 -0.99 8.53 -6.49
C TYR A 50 -1.11 9.64 -5.45
N ASP A 51 -2.35 9.93 -5.03
CA ASP A 51 -2.59 10.84 -3.93
C ASP A 51 -2.05 10.25 -2.61
N TYR A 52 -1.95 11.12 -1.61
CA TYR A 52 -1.41 10.73 -0.31
C TYR A 52 -2.17 9.54 0.33
N LYS A 53 -3.51 9.56 0.26
CA LYS A 53 -4.37 8.53 0.87
C LYS A 53 -4.27 7.20 0.11
N ALA A 54 -4.06 7.26 -1.20
CA ALA A 54 -3.79 6.12 -2.06
C ALA A 54 -2.42 5.49 -1.75
N ARG A 55 -1.38 6.30 -1.55
CA ARG A 55 -0.06 5.81 -1.08
C ARG A 55 -0.13 5.19 0.30
N LEU A 56 -0.89 5.81 1.22
CA LEU A 56 -1.14 5.29 2.55
C LEU A 56 -1.91 3.95 2.52
N PHE A 57 -2.88 3.82 1.61
CA PHE A 57 -3.58 2.56 1.37
C PHE A 57 -2.64 1.45 0.86
N ILE A 58 -1.73 1.77 -0.06
CA ILE A 58 -0.67 0.84 -0.52
C ILE A 58 0.24 0.43 0.64
N TYR A 59 0.64 1.38 1.49
CA TYR A 59 1.43 1.10 2.69
C TYR A 59 0.73 0.05 3.56
N TYR A 60 -0.55 0.26 3.92
CA TYR A 60 -1.25 -0.69 4.78
C TYR A 60 -1.50 -2.07 4.15
N GLN A 61 -1.64 -2.17 2.82
CA GLN A 61 -1.72 -3.47 2.14
C GLN A 61 -0.41 -4.26 2.27
N LEU A 62 0.72 -3.57 2.30
CA LEU A 62 2.05 -4.15 2.27
C LEU A 62 2.71 -4.26 3.65
N ASP A 63 2.29 -3.46 4.62
CA ASP A 63 2.82 -3.41 5.99
C ASP A 63 2.81 -4.79 6.65
N VAL A 64 1.87 -5.64 6.25
CA VAL A 64 1.72 -7.01 6.76
C VAL A 64 2.61 -8.01 6.03
N MET A 65 2.95 -7.75 4.76
CA MET A 65 3.83 -8.60 3.98
C MET A 65 5.31 -8.30 4.27
N ILE A 66 5.62 -7.10 4.77
CA ILE A 66 7.00 -6.57 4.85
C ILE A 66 7.29 -6.08 6.28
N GLU A 67 7.19 -6.97 7.25
CA GLU A 67 7.28 -6.65 8.68
C GLU A 67 8.60 -5.96 9.07
N HIS A 68 9.71 -6.29 8.38
CA HIS A 68 11.05 -5.81 8.72
C HIS A 68 11.49 -4.55 7.96
N GLU A 69 10.74 -4.08 6.96
CA GLU A 69 11.17 -2.95 6.10
C GLU A 69 10.12 -1.82 6.04
N LYS A 70 9.26 -1.75 7.06
CA LYS A 70 8.18 -0.76 7.18
C LYS A 70 8.66 0.69 7.05
N SER A 71 9.81 1.03 7.64
CA SER A 71 10.37 2.38 7.56
C SER A 71 10.82 2.75 6.15
N GLU A 72 11.47 1.82 5.43
CA GLU A 72 11.89 2.04 4.05
C GLU A 72 10.67 2.18 3.13
N LEU A 73 9.64 1.34 3.32
CA LEU A 73 8.39 1.45 2.57
C LEU A 73 7.70 2.81 2.78
N PHE A 74 7.66 3.29 4.03
CA PHE A 74 7.06 4.59 4.38
C PHE A 74 7.79 5.75 3.68
N GLU A 75 9.12 5.70 3.61
CA GLU A 75 9.95 6.68 2.92
C GLU A 75 9.77 6.63 1.39
N ILE A 76 9.71 5.43 0.79
CA ILE A 76 9.53 5.24 -0.66
C ILE A 76 8.17 5.80 -1.11
N LEU A 77 7.13 5.52 -0.31
CA LEU A 77 5.79 6.03 -0.53
C LEU A 77 5.64 7.52 -0.17
N SER A 78 6.72 8.18 0.25
CA SER A 78 6.73 9.62 0.57
C SER A 78 5.60 9.99 1.52
N LEU A 79 5.42 9.17 2.55
CA LEU A 79 4.42 9.36 3.61
C LEU A 79 5.00 10.21 4.74
N THR A 80 4.11 10.82 5.51
CA THR A 80 4.44 11.67 6.66
C THR A 80 3.67 11.21 7.87
N MET A 81 4.23 11.36 9.07
CA MET A 81 3.57 10.90 10.31
C MET A 81 2.35 11.75 10.71
N ASP A 82 2.13 12.88 10.02
CA ASP A 82 1.09 13.87 10.37
C ASP A 82 -0.34 13.36 10.13
N ASP A 83 -0.54 12.42 9.21
CA ASP A 83 -1.85 11.84 8.93
C ASP A 83 -1.70 10.42 8.37
N THR A 84 -1.85 9.41 9.21
CA THR A 84 -1.75 8.00 8.82
C THR A 84 -3.11 7.31 8.80
N PHE A 85 -4.22 8.03 8.96
CA PHE A 85 -5.54 7.40 9.08
C PHE A 85 -6.27 7.26 7.75
N LEU A 86 -6.89 6.10 7.52
CA LEU A 86 -7.83 5.87 6.42
C LEU A 86 -9.27 5.89 6.92
N ALA A 87 -10.23 6.11 6.03
CA ALA A 87 -11.64 5.89 6.38
C ALA A 87 -11.88 4.40 6.63
N GLN A 88 -12.76 4.07 7.59
CA GLN A 88 -13.05 2.69 8.00
C GLN A 88 -13.39 1.76 6.82
N GLU A 89 -14.13 2.28 5.84
CA GLU A 89 -14.53 1.55 4.63
C GLU A 89 -13.33 1.02 3.83
N TYR A 90 -12.19 1.72 3.83
CA TYR A 90 -10.99 1.29 3.13
C TYR A 90 -10.20 0.22 3.89
N TYR A 91 -10.33 0.13 5.21
CA TYR A 91 -9.69 -0.96 5.96
C TYR A 91 -10.28 -2.33 5.61
N ASN A 92 -11.54 -2.39 5.20
CA ASN A 92 -12.17 -3.62 4.73
C ASN A 92 -11.68 -4.07 3.35
N GLU A 93 -11.12 -3.14 2.56
CA GLU A 93 -10.58 -3.39 1.21
C GLU A 93 -9.08 -3.77 1.23
N ILE A 94 -8.47 -3.64 2.41
CA ILE A 94 -7.19 -4.26 2.74
C ILE A 94 -7.46 -5.75 2.90
N GLU A 95 -7.22 -6.49 1.81
CA GLU A 95 -7.44 -7.93 1.79
C GLU A 95 -6.59 -8.57 2.89
N THR A 96 -7.29 -9.13 3.86
CA THR A 96 -6.74 -9.92 4.95
C THR A 96 -6.11 -11.21 4.41
N ASN A 97 -4.83 -11.13 4.03
CA ASN A 97 -3.88 -12.16 4.49
C ASN A 97 -3.31 -11.80 5.88
N VAL A 98 -3.81 -10.71 6.47
CA VAL A 98 -3.50 -10.23 7.81
C VAL A 98 -4.35 -11.00 8.81
N ASP A 99 -3.71 -11.72 9.73
CA ASP A 99 -4.39 -12.29 10.89
C ASP A 99 -5.25 -11.22 11.57
N GLN A 100 -6.52 -11.57 11.82
CA GLN A 100 -7.58 -10.74 12.43
C GLN A 100 -7.12 -9.95 13.67
N GLN A 101 -6.08 -10.43 14.33
CA GLN A 101 -5.44 -9.84 15.51
C GLN A 101 -4.86 -8.43 15.31
N VAL A 102 -4.38 -8.07 14.11
CA VAL A 102 -3.81 -6.73 13.86
C VAL A 102 -4.92 -5.68 13.69
N ILE A 103 -6.03 -6.07 13.06
CA ILE A 103 -7.21 -5.21 12.89
C ILE A 103 -7.82 -4.90 14.26
N ASP A 104 -7.90 -5.91 15.14
CA ASP A 104 -8.46 -5.74 16.48
C ASP A 104 -7.59 -4.80 17.35
N ASN A 105 -6.26 -4.88 17.25
CA ASN A 105 -5.35 -3.99 17.98
C ASN A 105 -5.45 -2.51 17.56
N ILE A 106 -5.70 -2.22 16.28
CA ILE A 106 -5.88 -0.84 15.80
C ILE A 106 -7.25 -0.29 16.21
N ARG A 107 -8.28 -1.17 16.24
CA ARG A 107 -9.64 -0.81 16.60
C ARG A 107 -9.80 -0.48 18.09
N ASP A 108 -9.04 -1.15 18.96
CA ASP A 108 -9.08 -0.92 20.41
C ASP A 108 -8.41 0.41 20.82
N GLN A 109 -7.44 0.91 20.05
CA GLN A 109 -6.83 2.23 20.28
C GLN A 109 -7.75 3.41 19.94
N HIS A 110 -8.84 3.18 19.20
CA HIS A 110 -9.82 4.22 18.84
C HIS A 110 -11.02 4.28 19.80
N ASN A 111 -11.18 3.31 20.71
CA ASN A 111 -12.31 3.23 21.63
C ASN A 111 -11.93 3.39 23.12
N SER A 112 -10.65 3.73 23.42
CA SER A 112 -10.17 4.14 24.75
C SER A 112 -9.84 5.64 24.76
#